data_AF-A0AAD6UDN0-F1
#
_entry.id   AF-A0AAD6UDN0-F1
#
_cell.length_a   1.000
_cell.length_b   1.000
_cell.length_c   1.000
_cell.angle_alpha   90.00
_cell.angle_beta   90.00
_cell.angle_gamma   90.00
#
_symmetry.space_group_name_H-M   'P 1'
#
loop_
_entity.id
_entity.type
_entity.pdbx_description
1 polymer ?
#
loop_
_entity_poly.entity_id
_entity_poly.type
_entity_poly.pdbx_seq_one_letter_code
_entity_poly.pdbx_strand_id
1 'polypeptide(L)'
;MVCRRLHVYRAGVMHQNGWSTVGFDQSRHIHNQHIVMHHFPTYACLIQVQELWLGRRPEPELGALDIVAGHLPMVGRPGGARKVVLGAAKNPKKSTVWRALWATGALVSTASILSSYIIMGNQPSAVSFIWAGFQLLWLAIRILIYHLADPANPMAARMLVVRPWLNLPAELKERVINLTFALAEFQSTIHPRGQAQYAGDVFSASELTLISDGIKPPNLYPLPDLHLPSFPIEIKAVFGDTVLSSALWITGAETTPMELYDSCIVVFSVRQSNQVASPRRSVAVPAARVLSGSSVGPMMRLVDSESTMPIYVPKGAPNAGYGLTWYYWIPCRTGLWLQIKLPAEAKTAGIHQAEVCTDAQISALLSAGTLNIGLKDVGEVKAVVALSRKARESCLELLS
;
A
#
# COMPACT_ATOMS: atom_id res chain seq x y z
N MET A 1 4.43 24.97 9.74
CA MET A 1 2.96 25.18 9.82
C MET A 1 2.71 26.69 9.87
N VAL A 2 2.32 27.30 8.76
CA VAL A 2 2.08 28.75 8.67
C VAL A 2 0.64 28.94 8.21
N CYS A 3 -0.17 29.47 9.12
CA CYS A 3 -1.58 29.79 8.91
C CYS A 3 -1.66 31.25 8.41
N ARG A 4 -2.23 31.50 7.22
CA ARG A 4 -2.49 32.85 6.72
C ARG A 4 -3.95 33.05 6.32
N ARG A 5 -4.61 33.86 7.14
CA ARG A 5 -5.60 34.94 6.90
C ARG A 5 -6.69 34.74 5.84
N LEU A 6 -7.93 34.72 6.35
CA LEU A 6 -9.12 35.24 5.68
C LEU A 6 -8.99 36.76 5.43
N HIS A 7 -9.39 37.20 4.24
CA HIS A 7 -9.78 38.59 3.99
C HIS A 7 -11.29 38.64 3.76
N VAL A 8 -11.96 39.40 4.62
CA VAL A 8 -13.33 39.90 4.46
C VAL A 8 -13.24 41.22 3.69
N TYR A 9 -14.02 41.39 2.63
CA TYR A 9 -14.27 42.71 2.06
C TYR A 9 -15.76 43.04 2.07
N ARG A 10 -15.99 44.27 2.52
CA ARG A 10 -17.24 44.95 2.88
C ARG A 10 -17.76 45.69 1.65
N ALA A 11 -19.08 45.70 1.48
CA ALA A 11 -19.80 46.40 0.43
C ALA A 11 -19.60 47.92 0.51
N GLY A 12 -19.44 48.55 -0.67
CA GLY A 12 -19.44 49.99 -0.87
C GLY A 12 -20.52 50.39 -1.88
N VAL A 13 -21.34 51.35 -1.47
CA VAL A 13 -22.45 51.98 -2.21
C VAL A 13 -21.91 52.88 -3.30
N MET A 14 -22.59 52.96 -4.46
CA MET A 14 -22.43 54.09 -5.37
C MET A 14 -23.76 54.52 -6.02
N HIS A 15 -23.81 55.83 -6.24
CA HIS A 15 -24.96 56.69 -6.55
C HIS A 15 -25.62 56.47 -7.92
N GLN A 16 -26.90 56.84 -7.98
CA GLN A 16 -27.68 57.15 -9.18
C GLN A 16 -27.07 58.32 -9.97
N ASN A 17 -27.14 58.27 -11.31
CA ASN A 17 -27.49 59.39 -12.19
C ASN A 17 -27.71 58.91 -13.65
N GLY A 18 -28.81 59.38 -14.28
CA GLY A 18 -28.74 60.06 -15.58
C GLY A 18 -28.71 59.28 -16.91
N TRP A 19 -29.89 58.98 -17.47
CA TRP A 19 -30.36 59.10 -18.89
C TRP A 19 -29.47 58.66 -20.09
N SER A 20 -30.03 57.79 -20.94
CA SER A 20 -30.34 58.11 -22.36
C SER A 20 -30.95 56.89 -23.09
N THR A 21 -32.06 57.14 -23.78
CA THR A 21 -32.71 56.22 -24.71
C THR A 21 -31.94 56.14 -26.02
N VAL A 22 -31.29 55.00 -26.27
CA VAL A 22 -30.74 54.64 -27.57
C VAL A 22 -31.64 53.56 -28.17
N GLY A 23 -32.30 53.87 -29.28
CA GLY A 23 -33.05 52.90 -30.06
C GLY A 23 -32.10 51.84 -30.60
N PHE A 24 -32.16 50.64 -30.04
CA PHE A 24 -31.41 49.49 -30.52
C PHE A 24 -32.22 48.75 -31.59
N ASP A 25 -31.65 48.73 -32.79
CA ASP A 25 -32.06 47.94 -33.93
C ASP A 25 -32.18 46.45 -33.55
N GLN A 26 -33.42 45.97 -33.50
CA GLN A 26 -33.81 44.66 -32.98
C GLN A 26 -33.36 43.49 -33.87
N SER A 27 -32.83 43.78 -35.07
CA SER A 27 -32.42 42.77 -36.05
C SER A 27 -31.04 42.13 -35.76
N ARG A 28 -30.17 42.77 -34.94
CA ARG A 28 -28.88 42.17 -34.55
C ARG A 28 -28.94 41.26 -33.31
N HIS A 29 -30.04 41.30 -32.56
CA HIS A 29 -30.14 40.53 -31.31
C HIS A 29 -30.47 39.05 -31.52
N ILE A 30 -31.15 38.70 -32.61
CA ILE A 30 -31.52 37.31 -32.93
C ILE A 30 -30.26 36.50 -33.28
N HIS A 31 -29.25 37.11 -33.93
CA HIS A 31 -28.01 36.42 -34.28
C HIS A 31 -27.12 36.11 -33.05
N ASN A 32 -27.12 36.98 -32.03
CA ASN A 32 -26.36 36.75 -30.80
C ASN A 32 -27.05 35.78 -29.82
N GLN A 33 -28.38 35.60 -29.89
CA GLN A 33 -29.10 34.63 -29.05
C GLN A 33 -28.79 33.17 -29.43
N HIS A 34 -28.49 32.90 -30.71
CA HIS A 34 -28.01 31.58 -31.14
C HIS A 34 -26.60 31.25 -30.67
N ILE A 35 -25.79 32.21 -30.23
CA ILE A 35 -24.40 31.94 -29.85
C ILE A 35 -24.31 31.40 -28.42
N VAL A 36 -25.14 31.89 -27.50
CA VAL A 36 -25.01 31.59 -26.06
C VAL A 36 -25.57 30.21 -25.65
N MET A 37 -26.50 29.64 -26.43
CA MET A 37 -27.14 28.35 -26.10
C MET A 37 -26.33 27.12 -26.56
N HIS A 38 -25.37 27.28 -27.48
CA HIS A 38 -24.65 26.16 -28.09
C HIS A 38 -23.34 25.77 -27.38
N HIS A 39 -22.83 26.59 -26.46
CA HIS A 39 -21.52 26.36 -25.86
C HIS A 39 -21.46 25.19 -24.86
N PHE A 40 -22.55 24.93 -24.11
CA PHE A 40 -22.56 23.83 -23.15
C PHE A 40 -22.56 22.44 -23.81
N PRO A 41 -23.41 22.16 -24.82
CA PRO A 41 -23.36 20.91 -25.57
C PRO A 41 -22.00 20.67 -26.24
N THR A 42 -21.39 21.71 -26.83
CA THR A 42 -20.07 21.58 -27.44
C THR A 42 -18.99 21.22 -26.43
N TYR A 43 -19.04 21.79 -25.22
CA TYR A 43 -18.04 21.49 -24.19
C TYR A 43 -18.20 20.07 -23.64
N ALA A 44 -19.45 19.65 -23.40
CA ALA A 44 -19.76 18.28 -23.02
C ALA A 44 -19.36 17.27 -24.11
N CYS A 45 -19.57 17.60 -25.39
CA CYS A 45 -19.09 16.81 -26.52
C CYS A 45 -17.56 16.75 -26.58
N LEU A 46 -16.85 17.86 -26.38
CA LEU A 46 -15.38 17.88 -26.36
C LEU A 46 -14.83 17.00 -25.24
N ILE A 47 -15.44 17.04 -24.04
CA ILE A 47 -15.07 16.17 -22.93
C ILE A 47 -15.34 14.70 -23.26
N GLN A 48 -16.50 14.36 -23.80
CA GLN A 48 -16.86 12.99 -24.23
C GLN A 48 -15.93 12.47 -25.33
N VAL A 49 -15.64 13.29 -26.34
CA VAL A 49 -14.70 12.95 -27.42
C VAL A 49 -13.30 12.77 -26.86
N GLN A 50 -12.87 13.60 -25.92
CA GLN A 50 -11.57 13.44 -25.25
C GLN A 50 -11.52 12.14 -24.41
N GLU A 51 -12.58 11.81 -23.67
CA GLU A 51 -12.67 10.55 -22.92
C GLU A 51 -12.67 9.32 -23.84
N LEU A 52 -13.43 9.36 -24.95
CA LEU A 52 -13.42 8.33 -25.98
C LEU A 52 -12.05 8.21 -26.65
N TRP A 53 -11.39 9.33 -26.93
CA TRP A 53 -10.06 9.34 -27.56
C TRP A 53 -8.97 8.81 -26.61
N LEU A 54 -9.03 9.19 -25.33
CA LEU A 54 -8.17 8.65 -24.28
C LEU A 54 -8.43 7.15 -24.03
N GLY A 55 -9.69 6.71 -24.18
CA GLY A 55 -10.09 5.30 -24.06
C GLY A 55 -9.73 4.44 -25.28
N ARG A 56 -9.58 5.04 -26.46
CA ARG A 56 -9.24 4.37 -27.73
C ARG A 56 -7.77 4.48 -28.13
N ARG A 57 -6.89 5.03 -27.29
CA ARG A 57 -5.46 5.06 -27.61
C ARG A 57 -4.98 3.61 -27.81
N PRO A 58 -4.46 3.24 -29.00
CA PRO A 58 -3.86 1.92 -29.23
C PRO A 58 -2.72 1.76 -28.22
N GLU A 59 -2.59 0.56 -27.62
CA GLU A 59 -1.68 0.22 -26.49
C GLU A 59 -0.59 1.28 -26.29
N PRO A 60 -0.88 2.36 -25.53
CA PRO A 60 0.12 3.38 -25.34
C PRO A 60 1.04 2.85 -24.26
N GLU A 61 2.35 2.97 -24.48
CA GLU A 61 3.38 3.05 -23.44
C GLU A 61 2.84 2.71 -22.05
N LEU A 62 2.85 1.41 -21.73
CA LEU A 62 2.50 0.81 -20.45
C LEU A 62 2.32 1.86 -19.35
N GLY A 63 1.07 2.30 -19.11
CA GLY A 63 0.79 3.46 -18.27
C GLY A 63 1.58 3.45 -16.95
N ALA A 64 2.07 4.61 -16.52
CA ALA A 64 3.03 4.68 -15.42
C ALA A 64 2.46 4.35 -14.02
N LEU A 65 1.18 3.97 -13.89
CA LEU A 65 0.56 3.66 -12.61
C LEU A 65 0.20 2.18 -12.54
N ASP A 66 0.71 1.52 -11.51
CA ASP A 66 0.31 0.16 -11.15
C ASP A 66 -0.55 0.21 -9.89
N ILE A 67 -1.56 -0.66 -9.85
CA ILE A 67 -2.56 -0.66 -8.79
C ILE A 67 -2.72 -2.08 -8.27
N VAL A 68 -2.56 -2.23 -6.96
CA VAL A 68 -3.06 -3.38 -6.23
C VAL A 68 -4.45 -3.03 -5.68
N ALA A 69 -5.44 -3.83 -6.04
CA ALA A 69 -6.83 -3.64 -5.63
C ALA A 69 -7.38 -4.94 -5.03
N GLY A 70 -8.37 -4.80 -4.15
CA GLY A 70 -8.96 -5.92 -3.44
C GLY A 70 -9.14 -5.64 -1.96
N HIS A 71 -9.51 -6.68 -1.22
CA HIS A 71 -9.45 -6.65 0.23
C HIS A 71 -8.01 -6.97 0.64
N LEU A 72 -7.23 -5.92 0.89
CA LEU A 72 -5.81 -6.05 1.21
C LEU A 72 -5.63 -6.82 2.53
N PRO A 73 -4.54 -7.61 2.67
CA PRO A 73 -4.25 -8.29 3.92
C PRO A 73 -3.96 -7.27 5.02
N MET A 74 -4.48 -7.50 6.22
CA MET A 74 -4.19 -6.70 7.40
C MET A 74 -4.00 -7.62 8.60
N VAL A 75 -3.34 -7.12 9.65
CA VAL A 75 -3.19 -7.89 10.88
C VAL A 75 -4.57 -8.21 11.47
N GLY A 76 -4.85 -9.50 11.63
CA GLY A 76 -6.11 -10.00 12.16
C GLY A 76 -7.25 -10.08 11.12
N ARG A 77 -7.01 -9.72 9.86
CA ARG A 77 -8.00 -9.88 8.79
C ARG A 77 -7.37 -10.56 7.56
N PRO A 78 -7.91 -11.70 7.10
CA PRO A 78 -7.43 -12.31 5.88
C PRO A 78 -7.59 -11.34 4.71
N GLY A 79 -6.66 -11.38 3.76
CA GLY A 79 -6.87 -10.74 2.46
C GLY A 79 -8.01 -11.46 1.73
N GLY A 80 -8.75 -10.73 0.91
CA GLY A 80 -9.81 -11.28 0.06
C GLY A 80 -9.41 -11.33 -1.41
N ALA A 81 -10.39 -11.12 -2.29
CA ALA A 81 -10.16 -11.08 -3.74
C ALA A 81 -9.00 -10.13 -4.08
N ARG A 82 -8.04 -10.63 -4.86
CA ARG A 82 -6.83 -9.92 -5.27
C ARG A 82 -6.91 -9.53 -6.74
N LYS A 83 -6.47 -8.32 -7.05
CA LYS A 83 -6.38 -7.83 -8.43
C LYS A 83 -5.17 -6.92 -8.57
N VAL A 84 -4.28 -7.26 -9.49
CA VAL A 84 -3.20 -6.38 -9.91
C VAL A 84 -3.56 -5.80 -11.26
N VAL A 85 -3.59 -4.48 -11.36
CA VAL A 85 -3.84 -3.75 -12.61
C VAL A 85 -2.56 -3.00 -12.94
N LEU A 86 -1.88 -3.48 -13.98
CA LEU A 86 -0.69 -2.83 -14.50
C LEU A 86 -1.06 -1.82 -15.58
N GLY A 87 -0.25 -0.78 -15.74
CA GLY A 87 -0.42 0.12 -16.88
C GLY A 87 -1.63 1.06 -16.78
N ALA A 88 -2.18 1.27 -15.59
CA ALA A 88 -3.37 2.11 -15.43
C ALA A 88 -3.05 3.55 -15.83
N ALA A 89 -3.87 4.15 -16.70
CA ALA A 89 -3.72 5.57 -16.97
C ALA A 89 -4.14 6.38 -15.74
N LYS A 90 -3.33 7.39 -15.38
CA LYS A 90 -3.64 8.34 -14.29
C LYS A 90 -5.06 8.87 -14.48
N ASN A 91 -5.80 8.97 -13.37
CA ASN A 91 -7.16 9.47 -13.41
C ASN A 91 -7.16 10.93 -13.97
N PRO A 92 -7.68 11.17 -15.18
CA PRO A 92 -7.65 12.50 -15.78
C PRO A 92 -8.43 13.50 -14.93
N LYS A 93 -9.42 13.04 -14.15
CA LYS A 93 -10.21 13.88 -13.26
C LYS A 93 -9.41 14.55 -12.14
N LYS A 94 -8.23 14.00 -11.81
CA LYS A 94 -7.31 14.61 -10.84
C LYS A 94 -6.37 15.64 -11.47
N SER A 95 -6.30 15.74 -12.79
CA SER A 95 -5.41 16.69 -13.48
C SER A 95 -5.86 18.14 -13.26
N THR A 96 -4.90 19.06 -13.21
CA THR A 96 -5.16 20.50 -13.15
C THR A 96 -5.91 20.98 -14.39
N VAL A 97 -5.61 20.42 -15.56
CA VAL A 97 -6.32 20.69 -16.82
C VAL A 97 -7.80 20.35 -16.68
N TRP A 98 -8.14 19.17 -16.17
CA TRP A 98 -9.54 18.79 -15.96
C TRP A 98 -10.26 19.74 -15.00
N ARG A 99 -9.61 20.12 -13.88
CA ARG A 99 -10.17 21.10 -12.94
C ARG A 99 -10.40 22.45 -13.59
N ALA A 100 -9.46 22.91 -14.41
CA ALA A 100 -9.56 24.16 -15.16
C ALA A 100 -10.72 24.10 -16.17
N LEU A 101 -10.84 22.99 -16.91
CA LEU A 101 -11.93 22.80 -17.87
C LEU A 101 -13.30 22.86 -17.18
N TRP A 102 -13.47 22.18 -16.04
CA TRP A 102 -14.71 22.26 -15.26
C TRP A 102 -14.96 23.66 -14.68
N ALA A 103 -13.94 24.35 -14.20
CA ALA A 103 -14.07 25.72 -13.71
C ALA A 103 -14.52 26.67 -14.82
N THR A 104 -13.90 26.58 -16.01
CA THR A 104 -14.31 27.36 -17.18
C THR A 104 -15.73 27.01 -17.61
N GLY A 105 -16.08 25.74 -17.68
CA GLY A 105 -17.45 25.31 -17.99
C GLY A 105 -18.48 25.84 -17.01
N ALA A 106 -18.16 25.86 -15.71
CA ALA A 106 -19.01 26.43 -14.68
C ALA A 106 -19.18 27.95 -14.85
N LEU A 107 -18.09 28.69 -15.11
CA LEU A 107 -18.15 30.13 -15.34
C LEU A 107 -19.00 30.49 -16.58
N VAL A 108 -18.79 29.79 -17.70
CA VAL A 108 -19.58 29.98 -18.93
C VAL A 108 -21.05 29.66 -18.67
N SER A 109 -21.34 28.61 -17.90
CA SER A 109 -22.73 28.25 -17.55
C SER A 109 -23.40 29.34 -16.71
N THR A 110 -22.71 29.84 -15.70
CA THR A 110 -23.22 30.92 -14.83
C THR A 110 -23.45 32.19 -15.64
N ALA A 111 -22.52 32.57 -16.51
CA ALA A 111 -22.68 33.73 -17.40
C ALA A 111 -23.88 33.55 -18.34
N SER A 112 -24.05 32.36 -18.93
CA SER A 112 -25.19 32.02 -19.80
C SER A 112 -26.53 32.12 -19.08
N ILE A 113 -26.63 31.62 -17.84
CA ILE A 113 -27.83 31.74 -17.02
C ILE A 113 -28.15 33.21 -16.72
N LEU A 114 -27.15 34.00 -16.33
CA LEU A 114 -27.33 35.42 -16.03
C LEU A 114 -27.78 36.20 -17.28
N SER A 115 -27.16 35.96 -18.43
CA SER A 115 -27.57 36.57 -19.70
C SER A 115 -28.99 36.15 -20.10
N SER A 116 -29.34 34.87 -19.94
CA SER A 116 -30.69 34.36 -20.24
C SER A 116 -31.73 35.04 -19.34
N TYR A 117 -31.42 35.23 -18.06
CA TYR A 117 -32.30 35.90 -17.12
C TYR A 117 -32.57 37.37 -17.52
N ILE A 118 -31.53 38.11 -17.89
CA ILE A 118 -31.66 39.50 -18.36
C ILE A 118 -32.51 39.57 -19.64
N ILE A 119 -32.27 38.66 -20.59
CA ILE A 119 -33.00 38.62 -21.87
C ILE A 119 -34.48 38.27 -21.65
N MET A 120 -34.77 37.28 -20.81
CA MET A 120 -36.14 36.84 -20.52
C MET A 120 -36.97 37.93 -19.82
N GLY A 121 -36.35 38.84 -19.07
CA GLY A 121 -37.05 39.97 -18.46
C GLY A 121 -37.78 40.87 -19.47
N ASN A 122 -37.36 40.84 -20.74
CA ASN A 122 -37.96 41.60 -21.83
C ASN A 122 -38.89 40.78 -22.73
N GLN A 123 -39.13 39.50 -22.42
CA GLN A 123 -39.94 38.59 -23.25
C GLN A 123 -41.34 38.38 -22.67
N PRO A 124 -42.34 38.01 -23.49
CA PRO A 124 -43.67 37.62 -23.01
C PRO A 124 -43.60 36.45 -22.01
N SER A 125 -44.47 36.47 -21.00
CA SER A 125 -44.49 35.47 -19.91
C SER A 125 -44.58 34.03 -20.41
N ALA A 126 -45.29 33.78 -21.51
CA ALA A 126 -45.38 32.47 -22.15
C ALA A 126 -44.01 31.90 -22.53
N VAL A 127 -43.11 32.73 -23.06
CA VAL A 127 -41.75 32.33 -23.45
C VAL A 127 -40.94 31.93 -22.22
N SER A 128 -41.05 32.69 -21.14
CA SER A 128 -40.37 32.42 -19.87
C SER A 128 -40.84 31.10 -19.24
N PHE A 129 -42.15 30.78 -19.31
CA PHE A 129 -42.68 29.50 -18.83
C PHE A 129 -42.20 28.31 -19.67
N ILE A 130 -42.17 28.44 -20.99
CA ILE A 130 -41.62 27.41 -21.89
C ILE A 130 -40.14 27.16 -21.56
N TRP A 131 -39.35 28.22 -21.40
CA TRP A 131 -37.94 28.11 -21.02
C TRP A 131 -37.75 27.42 -19.65
N ALA A 132 -38.53 27.81 -18.64
CA ALA A 132 -38.46 27.21 -17.31
C ALA A 132 -38.84 25.72 -17.35
N GLY A 133 -39.88 25.36 -18.11
CA GLY A 133 -40.27 23.97 -18.35
C GLY A 133 -39.16 23.16 -19.00
N PHE A 134 -38.46 23.73 -19.99
CA PHE A 134 -37.30 23.10 -20.60
C PHE A 134 -36.15 22.89 -19.61
N GLN A 135 -35.83 23.88 -18.76
CA GLN A 135 -34.78 23.73 -17.74
C GLN A 135 -35.12 22.64 -16.71
N LEU A 136 -36.37 22.58 -16.25
CA LEU A 136 -36.83 21.55 -15.32
C LEU A 136 -36.76 20.16 -15.95
N LEU A 137 -37.24 20.02 -17.19
CA LEU A 137 -37.16 18.76 -17.94
C LEU A 137 -35.69 18.33 -18.13
N TRP A 138 -34.82 19.27 -18.50
CA TRP A 138 -33.40 19.01 -18.68
C TRP A 138 -32.71 18.58 -17.38
N LEU A 139 -33.03 19.22 -16.26
CA LEU A 139 -32.54 18.84 -14.94
C LEU A 139 -33.01 17.44 -14.55
N ALA A 140 -34.29 17.12 -14.77
CA ALA A 140 -34.84 15.80 -14.52
C ALA A 140 -34.13 14.72 -15.37
N ILE A 141 -33.90 14.99 -16.65
CA ILE A 141 -33.14 14.10 -17.54
C ILE A 141 -31.70 13.92 -17.03
N ARG A 142 -31.02 14.98 -16.56
CA ARG A 142 -29.66 14.85 -16.00
C ARG A 142 -29.62 14.00 -14.74
N ILE A 143 -30.57 14.19 -13.82
CA ILE A 143 -30.68 13.37 -12.60
C ILE A 143 -30.92 11.91 -13.00
N LEU A 144 -31.82 11.67 -13.95
CA LEU A 144 -32.10 10.34 -14.47
C LEU A 144 -30.85 9.72 -15.10
N ILE A 145 -30.13 10.44 -15.97
CA ILE A 145 -28.87 9.97 -16.57
C ILE A 145 -27.83 9.69 -15.48
N TYR A 146 -27.69 10.55 -14.47
CA TYR A 146 -26.74 10.32 -13.37
C TYR A 146 -27.03 9.03 -12.58
N HIS A 147 -28.30 8.72 -12.36
CA HIS A 147 -28.71 7.51 -11.65
C HIS A 147 -28.75 6.25 -12.53
N LEU A 148 -29.02 6.40 -13.83
CA LEU A 148 -29.03 5.29 -14.80
C LEU A 148 -27.65 4.98 -15.38
N ALA A 149 -26.76 5.96 -15.47
CA ALA A 149 -25.35 5.78 -15.84
C ALA A 149 -24.63 5.19 -14.63
N ASP A 150 -24.75 3.87 -14.49
CA ASP A 150 -24.28 3.07 -13.38
C ASP A 150 -22.90 3.51 -12.85
N PRO A 151 -22.80 4.13 -11.66
CA PRO A 151 -21.53 4.47 -11.05
C PRO A 151 -20.83 3.24 -10.45
N ALA A 152 -21.45 2.06 -10.46
CA ALA A 152 -20.92 0.88 -9.78
C ALA A 152 -19.65 0.32 -10.45
N ASN A 153 -19.37 0.65 -11.72
CA ASN A 153 -18.16 0.21 -12.39
C ASN A 153 -17.49 1.34 -13.20
N PRO A 154 -16.82 2.32 -12.55
CA PRO A 154 -16.03 3.33 -13.25
C PRO A 154 -14.85 2.73 -14.04
N MET A 155 -14.55 1.44 -13.82
CA MET A 155 -13.58 0.68 -14.60
C MET A 155 -14.18 -0.06 -15.81
N ALA A 156 -15.51 -0.20 -15.94
CA ALA A 156 -16.13 -0.95 -17.05
C ALA A 156 -15.87 -0.32 -18.42
N ALA A 157 -15.58 0.98 -18.48
CA ALA A 157 -15.25 1.66 -19.72
C ALA A 157 -13.84 1.34 -20.25
N ARG A 158 -12.99 0.63 -19.49
CA ARG A 158 -11.66 0.20 -19.96
C ARG A 158 -11.65 -1.32 -20.08
N MET A 159 -11.47 -1.83 -21.30
CA MET A 159 -11.23 -3.25 -21.52
C MET A 159 -9.93 -3.65 -20.80
N LEU A 160 -10.06 -4.34 -19.67
CA LEU A 160 -8.91 -4.92 -18.97
C LEU A 160 -8.59 -6.26 -19.64
N VAL A 161 -7.37 -6.39 -20.15
CA VAL A 161 -6.87 -7.67 -20.66
C VAL A 161 -6.32 -8.46 -19.48
N VAL A 162 -6.98 -9.56 -19.14
CA VAL A 162 -6.50 -10.49 -18.12
C VAL A 162 -5.36 -11.31 -18.73
N ARG A 163 -4.20 -11.30 -18.08
CA ARG A 163 -3.05 -12.13 -18.45
C ARG A 163 -2.64 -13.00 -17.25
N PRO A 164 -2.43 -14.32 -17.41
CA PRO A 164 -1.96 -15.16 -16.34
C PRO A 164 -0.48 -14.88 -16.03
N TRP A 165 -0.07 -15.08 -14.77
CA TRP A 165 1.29 -14.79 -14.27
C TRP A 165 2.40 -15.38 -15.16
N LEU A 166 2.27 -16.66 -15.52
CA LEU A 166 3.26 -17.39 -16.31
C LEU A 166 3.47 -16.80 -17.72
N ASN A 167 2.47 -16.08 -18.26
CA ASN A 167 2.53 -15.48 -19.59
C ASN A 167 2.84 -13.97 -19.54
N LEU A 168 3.16 -13.42 -18.36
CA LEU A 168 3.58 -12.03 -18.25
C LEU A 168 5.04 -11.87 -18.70
N PRO A 169 5.35 -10.85 -19.53
CA PRO A 169 6.73 -10.44 -19.81
C PRO A 169 7.50 -10.12 -18.52
N ALA A 170 8.81 -10.34 -18.53
CA ALA A 170 9.69 -10.11 -17.37
C ALA A 170 9.54 -8.70 -16.77
N GLU A 171 9.47 -7.67 -17.62
CA GLU A 171 9.26 -6.27 -17.20
C GLU A 171 7.95 -6.08 -16.41
N LEU A 172 6.87 -6.78 -16.80
CA LEU A 172 5.60 -6.71 -16.09
C LEU A 172 5.64 -7.51 -14.79
N LYS A 173 6.34 -8.64 -14.76
CA LYS A 173 6.58 -9.38 -13.53
C LYS A 173 7.32 -8.53 -12.50
N GLU A 174 8.38 -7.83 -12.92
CA GLU A 174 9.13 -6.91 -12.05
C GLU A 174 8.23 -5.82 -11.44
N ARG A 175 7.30 -5.26 -12.22
CA ARG A 175 6.32 -4.29 -11.70
C ARG A 175 5.39 -4.89 -10.65
N VAL A 176 4.96 -6.14 -10.82
CA VAL A 176 4.17 -6.84 -9.79
C VAL A 176 5.00 -7.10 -8.53
N ILE A 177 6.28 -7.45 -8.66
CA ILE A 177 7.19 -7.60 -7.52
C ILE A 177 7.32 -6.26 -6.78
N ASN A 178 7.56 -5.16 -7.50
CA ASN A 178 7.60 -3.81 -6.91
C ASN A 178 6.30 -3.46 -6.17
N LEU A 179 5.14 -3.78 -6.75
CA LEU A 179 3.86 -3.62 -6.07
C LEU A 179 3.71 -4.50 -4.82
N THR A 180 4.29 -5.70 -4.82
CA THR A 180 4.33 -6.59 -3.66
C THR A 180 5.05 -5.93 -2.50
N PHE A 181 6.19 -5.30 -2.77
CA PHE A 181 6.94 -4.57 -1.76
C PHE A 181 6.27 -3.27 -1.32
N ALA A 182 5.61 -2.55 -2.24
CA ALA A 182 4.80 -1.39 -1.88
C ALA A 182 3.64 -1.78 -0.95
N LEU A 183 3.01 -2.94 -1.18
CA LEU A 183 2.00 -3.50 -0.28
C LEU A 183 2.60 -3.86 1.09
N ALA A 184 3.79 -4.46 1.12
CA ALA A 184 4.49 -4.80 2.36
C ALA A 184 4.86 -3.56 3.18
N GLU A 185 5.35 -2.51 2.52
CA GLU A 185 5.64 -1.22 3.14
C GLU A 185 4.36 -0.62 3.73
N PHE A 186 3.26 -0.60 2.96
CA PHE A 186 1.95 -0.18 3.47
C PHE A 186 1.52 -1.02 4.69
N GLN A 187 1.63 -2.35 4.64
CA GLN A 187 1.30 -3.21 5.78
C GLN A 187 2.14 -2.88 7.01
N SER A 188 3.42 -2.52 6.86
CA SER A 188 4.26 -2.10 7.99
C SER A 188 3.76 -0.82 8.67
N THR A 189 3.15 0.11 7.92
CA THR A 189 2.59 1.36 8.47
C THR A 189 1.36 1.14 9.34
N ILE A 190 0.57 0.12 9.03
CA ILE A 190 -0.66 -0.24 9.77
C ILE A 190 -0.45 -1.42 10.73
N HIS A 191 0.77 -1.93 10.84
CA HIS A 191 1.11 -3.06 11.68
C HIS A 191 1.05 -2.69 13.17
N PRO A 192 0.53 -3.52 14.09
CA PRO A 192 0.45 -3.22 15.52
C PRO A 192 1.81 -2.95 16.19
N ARG A 193 2.90 -3.50 15.63
CA ARG A 193 4.27 -3.22 16.08
C ARG A 193 4.76 -1.81 15.71
N GLY A 194 4.13 -1.17 14.72
CA GLY A 194 4.51 0.13 14.17
C GLY A 194 5.64 0.06 13.14
N GLN A 195 5.63 1.01 12.19
CA GLN A 195 6.56 1.05 11.06
C GLN A 195 8.04 1.05 11.47
N ALA A 196 8.39 1.76 12.56
CA ALA A 196 9.78 1.87 13.02
C ALA A 196 10.43 0.52 13.30
N GLN A 197 9.64 -0.48 13.73
CA GLN A 197 10.13 -1.82 14.04
C GLN A 197 10.53 -2.62 12.79
N TYR A 198 10.12 -2.16 11.61
CA TYR A 198 10.41 -2.76 10.31
C TYR A 198 11.48 -1.98 9.53
N ALA A 199 12.10 -0.93 10.11
CA ALA A 199 13.07 -0.09 9.40
C ALA A 199 14.33 -0.84 8.92
N GLY A 200 14.62 -2.01 9.50
CA GLY A 200 15.72 -2.89 9.09
C GLY A 200 15.33 -3.98 8.09
N ASP A 201 14.06 -4.07 7.70
CA ASP A 201 13.57 -5.05 6.74
C ASP A 201 13.78 -4.58 5.30
N VAL A 202 13.86 -5.54 4.39
CA VAL A 202 13.99 -5.29 2.95
C VAL A 202 12.63 -5.00 2.32
N PHE A 203 12.55 -3.86 1.63
CA PHE A 203 11.38 -3.46 0.83
C PHE A 203 11.71 -3.22 -0.66
N SER A 204 12.74 -3.89 -1.18
CA SER A 204 13.21 -3.71 -2.56
C SER A 204 13.08 -4.99 -3.39
N ALA A 205 12.54 -4.86 -4.62
CA ALA A 205 12.47 -5.95 -5.59
C ALA A 205 13.85 -6.46 -6.02
N SER A 206 14.83 -5.57 -6.15
CA SER A 206 16.19 -5.95 -6.55
C SER A 206 16.85 -6.90 -5.54
N GLU A 207 16.53 -6.74 -4.26
CA GLU A 207 17.07 -7.56 -3.18
C GLU A 207 16.38 -8.92 -3.06
N LEU A 208 15.19 -9.11 -3.67
CA LEU A 208 14.49 -10.39 -3.66
C LEU A 208 15.32 -11.50 -4.32
N THR A 209 16.19 -11.15 -5.28
CA THR A 209 17.15 -12.06 -5.93
C THR A 209 18.08 -12.76 -4.93
N LEU A 210 18.36 -12.14 -3.77
CA LEU A 210 19.15 -12.74 -2.69
C LEU A 210 18.51 -14.03 -2.13
N ILE A 211 17.19 -14.20 -2.30
CA ILE A 211 16.49 -15.44 -1.94
C ILE A 211 16.76 -16.55 -2.96
N SER A 212 16.94 -16.19 -4.25
CA SER A 212 17.14 -17.11 -5.37
C SER A 212 18.59 -17.48 -5.66
N ASP A 213 19.58 -16.81 -5.06
CA ASP A 213 21.04 -17.00 -5.32
C ASP A 213 21.61 -18.40 -4.95
N GLY A 214 20.77 -19.44 -4.87
CA GLY A 214 21.20 -20.82 -4.70
C GLY A 214 20.34 -21.85 -5.42
N ILE A 215 21.00 -22.85 -6.01
CA ILE A 215 20.42 -24.00 -6.75
C ILE A 215 19.27 -24.69 -5.97
N LYS A 216 19.30 -24.66 -4.64
CA LYS A 216 18.16 -24.84 -3.73
C LYS A 216 18.45 -24.03 -2.46
N PRO A 217 17.69 -22.98 -2.12
CA PRO A 217 17.97 -22.20 -0.92
C PRO A 217 17.86 -23.10 0.32
N PRO A 218 18.91 -23.17 1.16
CA PRO A 218 18.93 -24.12 2.26
C PRO A 218 17.81 -23.82 3.25
N ASN A 219 17.24 -24.87 3.85
CA ASN A 219 16.26 -24.74 4.93
C ASN A 219 16.92 -24.54 6.30
N LEU A 220 18.25 -24.66 6.35
CA LEU A 220 19.04 -24.71 7.56
C LEU A 220 20.26 -23.80 7.39
N TYR A 221 20.64 -23.10 8.46
CA TYR A 221 21.89 -22.35 8.50
C TYR A 221 23.08 -23.32 8.61
N PRO A 222 24.12 -23.19 7.75
CA PRO A 222 25.31 -24.01 7.83
C PRO A 222 26.18 -23.58 9.01
N LEU A 223 26.09 -24.30 10.13
CA LEU A 223 26.97 -24.05 11.27
C LEU A 223 28.43 -24.34 10.91
N PRO A 224 29.39 -23.52 11.37
CA PRO A 224 30.80 -23.87 11.29
C PRO A 224 31.08 -25.12 12.15
N ASP A 225 32.05 -25.94 11.77
CA ASP A 225 32.49 -27.13 12.53
C ASP A 225 33.09 -26.78 13.90
N LEU A 226 33.31 -25.49 14.15
CA LEU A 226 33.76 -24.97 15.43
C LEU A 226 32.59 -25.07 16.44
N HIS A 227 32.78 -25.90 17.47
CA HIS A 227 31.85 -26.06 18.61
C HIS A 227 31.78 -24.82 19.54
N LEU A 228 31.82 -23.62 18.96
CA LEU A 228 31.72 -22.38 19.71
C LEU A 228 30.26 -22.14 20.12
N PRO A 229 29.98 -21.84 21.41
CA PRO A 229 28.62 -21.56 21.87
C PRO A 229 28.09 -20.23 21.31
N SER A 230 28.98 -19.31 20.93
CA SER A 230 28.65 -18.04 20.30
C SER A 230 29.69 -17.64 19.27
N PHE A 231 29.26 -17.05 18.16
CA PHE A 231 30.14 -16.56 17.09
C PHE A 231 29.49 -15.42 16.29
N PRO A 232 30.31 -14.55 15.67
CA PRO A 232 29.81 -13.47 14.83
C PRO A 232 29.26 -14.01 13.51
N ILE A 233 28.12 -13.48 13.08
CA ILE A 233 27.50 -13.77 11.78
C ILE A 233 27.23 -12.46 11.03
N GLU A 234 27.18 -12.52 9.71
CA GLU A 234 26.84 -11.37 8.87
C GLU A 234 25.44 -11.55 8.26
N ILE A 235 24.49 -10.73 8.70
CA ILE A 235 23.14 -10.64 8.10
C ILE A 235 23.21 -9.63 6.95
N LYS A 236 22.78 -10.04 5.76
CA LYS A 236 22.67 -9.18 4.58
C LYS A 236 21.30 -8.51 4.47
N ALA A 237 20.25 -9.28 4.72
CA ALA A 237 18.87 -8.84 4.55
C ALA A 237 17.93 -9.64 5.45
N VAL A 238 16.79 -9.04 5.79
CA VAL A 238 15.66 -9.73 6.42
C VAL A 238 14.38 -9.39 5.67
N PHE A 239 13.66 -10.43 5.25
CA PHE A 239 12.32 -10.31 4.71
C PHE A 239 11.34 -10.68 5.83
N GLY A 240 10.71 -9.67 6.42
CA GLY A 240 9.77 -9.84 7.51
C GLY A 240 8.39 -10.33 7.09
N ASP A 241 7.55 -10.51 8.08
CA ASP A 241 6.16 -10.98 7.98
C ASP A 241 5.31 -10.16 6.99
N THR A 242 5.52 -8.84 6.91
CA THR A 242 4.79 -7.96 5.96
C THR A 242 5.11 -8.27 4.50
N VAL A 243 6.38 -8.58 4.18
CA VAL A 243 6.80 -8.99 2.84
C VAL A 243 6.27 -10.37 2.52
N LEU A 244 6.43 -11.31 3.46
CA LEU A 244 5.97 -12.69 3.30
C LEU A 244 4.45 -12.77 3.10
N SER A 245 3.69 -12.02 3.90
CA SER A 245 2.24 -11.86 3.79
C SER A 245 1.81 -11.27 2.45
N SER A 246 2.50 -10.21 2.01
CA SER A 246 2.20 -9.56 0.72
C SER A 246 2.48 -10.48 -0.47
N ALA A 247 3.60 -11.21 -0.44
CA ALA A 247 3.95 -12.17 -1.47
C ALA A 247 2.93 -13.33 -1.54
N LEU A 248 2.60 -13.94 -0.40
CA LEU A 248 1.60 -15.01 -0.32
C LEU A 248 0.22 -14.57 -0.82
N TRP A 249 -0.20 -13.35 -0.46
CA TRP A 249 -1.49 -12.84 -0.93
C TRP A 249 -1.49 -12.59 -2.43
N ILE A 250 -0.40 -12.08 -3.02
CA ILE A 250 -0.30 -11.82 -4.46
C ILE A 250 -0.29 -13.13 -5.27
N THR A 251 0.47 -14.14 -4.83
CA THR A 251 0.46 -15.47 -5.48
C THR A 251 -0.87 -16.18 -5.28
N GLY A 252 -1.56 -15.90 -4.18
CA GLY A 252 -2.93 -16.35 -3.94
C GLY A 252 -3.08 -17.47 -2.92
N ALA A 253 -2.10 -17.63 -2.05
CA ALA A 253 -2.20 -18.55 -0.95
C ALA A 253 -3.25 -18.06 0.07
N GLU A 254 -3.95 -19.00 0.70
CA GLU A 254 -5.00 -18.73 1.70
C GLU A 254 -4.47 -18.44 3.11
N THR A 255 -3.14 -18.30 3.26
CA THR A 255 -2.50 -18.06 4.56
C THR A 255 -2.77 -16.63 5.03
N THR A 256 -3.20 -16.49 6.29
CA THR A 256 -3.54 -15.17 6.84
C THR A 256 -2.28 -14.43 7.31
N PRO A 257 -2.26 -13.09 7.29
CA PRO A 257 -1.14 -12.30 7.82
C PRO A 257 -0.84 -12.63 9.30
N MET A 258 -1.85 -13.02 10.07
CA MET A 258 -1.70 -13.38 11.48
C MET A 258 -0.94 -14.71 11.67
N GLU A 259 -1.07 -15.66 10.75
CA GLU A 259 -0.28 -16.90 10.78
C GLU A 259 1.20 -16.59 10.54
N LEU A 260 1.49 -15.62 9.67
CA LEU A 260 2.84 -15.19 9.32
C LEU A 260 3.45 -14.17 10.28
N TYR A 261 2.73 -13.75 11.32
CA TYR A 261 3.11 -12.60 12.18
C TYR A 261 4.53 -12.66 12.75
N ASP A 262 5.05 -13.87 12.99
CA ASP A 262 6.39 -14.12 13.52
C ASP A 262 7.33 -14.77 12.49
N SER A 263 6.88 -14.85 11.23
CA SER A 263 7.64 -15.47 10.14
C SER A 263 8.62 -14.48 9.53
N CYS A 264 9.81 -14.95 9.18
CA CYS A 264 10.76 -14.18 8.39
C CYS A 264 11.69 -15.08 7.57
N ILE A 265 12.39 -14.48 6.62
CA ILE A 265 13.55 -15.08 5.95
C ILE A 265 14.76 -14.21 6.26
N VAL A 266 15.82 -14.83 6.75
CA VAL A 266 17.09 -14.14 7.02
C VAL A 266 18.11 -14.55 5.96
N VAL A 267 18.72 -13.56 5.31
CA VAL A 267 19.80 -13.77 4.35
C VAL A 267 21.12 -13.55 5.05
N PHE A 268 21.96 -14.59 5.07
CA PHE A 268 23.29 -14.55 5.65
C PHE A 268 24.37 -14.55 4.59
N SER A 269 25.51 -13.96 4.94
CA SER A 269 26.75 -14.11 4.21
C SER A 269 27.60 -15.18 4.90
N VAL A 270 27.80 -16.31 4.21
CA VAL A 270 28.48 -17.50 4.73
C VAL A 270 29.75 -17.77 3.93
N ARG A 271 30.82 -18.18 4.62
CA ARG A 271 32.02 -18.71 3.97
C ARG A 271 31.89 -20.22 3.82
N GLN A 272 32.07 -20.70 2.60
CA GLN A 272 31.98 -22.12 2.27
C GLN A 272 33.37 -22.73 2.51
N SER A 273 33.55 -23.47 3.62
CA SER A 273 34.81 -24.10 4.06
C SER A 273 35.78 -23.20 4.83
N ASN A 274 36.65 -23.84 5.64
CA ASN A 274 37.82 -23.25 6.31
C ASN A 274 38.87 -22.66 5.33
N GLN A 275 38.61 -22.70 4.03
CA GLN A 275 39.42 -22.02 3.02
C GLN A 275 39.14 -20.51 3.05
N VAL A 276 40.09 -19.77 3.60
CA VAL A 276 40.10 -18.30 3.75
C VAL A 276 39.85 -17.55 2.42
N ALA A 277 40.14 -18.19 1.28
CA ALA A 277 40.03 -17.61 -0.06
C ALA A 277 38.68 -17.85 -0.78
N SER A 278 37.75 -18.61 -0.19
CA SER A 278 36.46 -18.87 -0.84
C SER A 278 35.57 -17.60 -0.86
N PRO A 279 34.88 -17.29 -1.98
CA PRO A 279 33.95 -16.17 -2.02
C PRO A 279 32.81 -16.40 -1.03
N ARG A 280 32.39 -15.32 -0.35
CA ARG A 280 31.22 -15.35 0.53
C ARG A 280 29.98 -15.61 -0.32
N ARG A 281 29.18 -16.58 0.10
CA ARG A 281 27.91 -16.93 -0.55
C ARG A 281 26.74 -16.46 0.32
N SER A 282 25.71 -15.95 -0.33
CA SER A 282 24.44 -15.61 0.32
C SER A 282 23.60 -16.87 0.53
N VAL A 283 23.04 -17.05 1.72
CA VAL A 283 22.07 -18.11 2.02
C VAL A 283 20.82 -17.54 2.67
N ALA A 284 19.66 -17.81 2.09
CA ALA A 284 18.36 -17.37 2.59
C ALA A 284 17.69 -18.50 3.40
N VAL A 285 17.62 -18.33 4.72
CA VAL A 285 17.12 -19.36 5.65
C VAL A 285 15.78 -18.91 6.25
N PRO A 286 14.71 -19.72 6.15
CA PRO A 286 13.46 -19.47 6.85
C PRO A 286 13.68 -19.49 8.37
N ALA A 287 13.10 -18.52 9.07
CA ALA A 287 13.32 -18.34 10.50
C ALA A 287 12.04 -17.86 11.20
N ALA A 288 12.07 -17.90 12.53
CA ALA A 288 11.09 -17.24 13.36
C ALA A 288 11.70 -15.95 13.94
N ARG A 289 10.92 -14.89 13.97
CA ARG A 289 11.29 -13.61 14.56
C ARG A 289 10.16 -13.06 15.41
N VAL A 290 10.47 -12.67 16.64
CA VAL A 290 9.52 -12.04 17.56
C VAL A 290 10.12 -10.79 18.19
N LEU A 291 9.27 -9.80 18.44
CA LEU A 291 9.63 -8.62 19.19
C LEU A 291 9.25 -8.84 20.65
N SER A 292 10.27 -8.94 21.51
CA SER A 292 10.13 -9.14 22.95
C SER A 292 10.33 -7.83 23.70
N GLY A 293 9.66 -7.67 24.84
CA GLY A 293 9.92 -6.60 25.80
C GLY A 293 9.94 -7.14 27.22
N SER A 294 10.77 -6.57 28.09
CA SER A 294 10.83 -6.97 29.50
C SER A 294 9.58 -6.48 30.25
N SER A 295 8.86 -7.38 30.92
CA SER A 295 7.74 -7.04 31.81
C SER A 295 8.22 -6.30 33.07
N VAL A 296 9.44 -6.63 33.48
CA VAL A 296 10.09 -6.04 34.65
C VAL A 296 10.82 -4.78 34.20
N GLY A 297 10.29 -3.61 34.58
CA GLY A 297 10.98 -2.35 34.40
C GLY A 297 12.32 -2.34 35.16
N PRO A 298 13.28 -1.47 34.82
CA PRO A 298 14.60 -1.44 35.45
C PRO A 298 14.54 -1.36 36.98
N MET A 299 13.53 -0.65 37.50
CA MET A 299 13.32 -0.40 38.93
C MET A 299 12.68 -1.58 39.68
N MET A 300 12.00 -2.48 38.97
CA MET A 300 11.22 -3.58 39.57
C MET A 300 12.03 -4.89 39.67
N ARG A 301 13.25 -4.93 39.10
CA ARG A 301 14.20 -6.06 39.26
C ARG A 301 14.72 -6.24 40.68
N LEU A 302 14.43 -5.30 41.58
CA LEU A 302 14.85 -5.29 42.98
C LEU A 302 13.86 -5.99 43.93
N VAL A 303 12.67 -6.38 43.44
CA VAL A 303 11.66 -7.09 44.24
C VAL A 303 11.71 -8.57 43.86
N ASP A 304 11.78 -9.44 44.87
CA ASP A 304 12.08 -10.88 44.76
C ASP A 304 11.41 -11.57 43.57
N SER A 305 12.28 -12.07 42.67
CA SER A 305 11.95 -12.67 41.37
C SER A 305 11.18 -14.00 41.47
N GLU A 306 11.00 -14.57 42.67
CA GLU A 306 10.53 -15.96 42.84
C GLU A 306 9.02 -16.16 42.68
N SER A 307 8.21 -15.10 42.53
CA SER A 307 6.74 -15.20 42.45
C SER A 307 6.11 -14.73 41.14
N THR A 308 6.90 -14.39 40.12
CA THR A 308 6.33 -13.87 38.87
C THR A 308 5.73 -14.99 38.03
N MET A 309 4.40 -15.00 37.90
CA MET A 309 3.70 -15.88 36.96
C MET A 309 4.12 -15.53 35.53
N PRO A 310 4.32 -16.54 34.65
CA PRO A 310 4.71 -16.31 33.26
C PRO A 310 3.61 -15.54 32.52
N ILE A 311 3.99 -14.49 31.79
CA ILE A 311 3.05 -13.64 31.03
C ILE A 311 3.23 -13.92 29.54
N TYR A 312 2.15 -14.41 28.92
CA TYR A 312 2.09 -14.65 27.48
C TYR A 312 1.16 -13.63 26.84
N VAL A 313 1.69 -12.85 25.90
CA VAL A 313 0.93 -11.82 25.19
C VAL A 313 0.44 -12.39 23.86
N PRO A 314 -0.86 -12.30 23.53
CA PRO A 314 -1.38 -12.83 22.28
C PRO A 314 -0.78 -12.12 21.07
N LYS A 315 -0.69 -12.85 19.94
CA LYS A 315 -0.25 -12.28 18.65
C LYS A 315 -1.14 -11.11 18.24
N GLY A 316 -0.54 -10.11 17.59
CA GLY A 316 -1.24 -8.89 17.17
C GLY A 316 -1.47 -7.86 18.26
N ALA A 317 -1.13 -8.13 19.53
CA ALA A 317 -1.12 -7.12 20.56
C ALA A 317 -0.05 -6.04 20.28
N PRO A 318 -0.26 -4.79 20.71
CA PRO A 318 0.78 -3.77 20.70
C PRO A 318 2.01 -4.23 21.49
N ASN A 319 3.18 -3.72 21.10
CA ASN A 319 4.42 -4.00 21.85
C ASN A 319 4.29 -3.50 23.28
N ALA A 320 4.57 -4.37 24.25
CA ALA A 320 4.56 -4.05 25.67
C ALA A 320 5.94 -4.33 26.29
N GLY A 321 6.29 -3.57 27.33
CA GLY A 321 7.52 -3.74 28.09
C GLY A 321 8.65 -2.79 27.71
N TYR A 322 9.74 -2.86 28.48
CA TYR A 322 10.94 -2.04 28.31
C TYR A 322 12.03 -2.80 27.55
N GLY A 323 12.90 -2.07 26.85
CA GLY A 323 14.06 -2.65 26.16
C GLY A 323 13.66 -3.62 25.06
N LEU A 324 12.83 -3.13 24.12
CA LEU A 324 12.35 -3.95 23.00
C LEU A 324 13.53 -4.58 22.25
N THR A 325 13.47 -5.90 22.11
CA THR A 325 14.52 -6.72 21.52
C THR A 325 13.91 -7.71 20.54
N TRP A 326 14.40 -7.70 19.31
CA TRP A 326 14.12 -8.74 18.33
C TRP A 326 14.87 -10.00 18.68
N TYR A 327 14.14 -11.11 18.81
CA TYR A 327 14.69 -12.45 18.87
C TYR A 327 14.50 -13.11 17.51
N TYR A 328 15.56 -13.70 16.99
CA TYR A 328 15.54 -14.54 15.80
C TYR A 328 15.94 -15.95 16.20
N TRP A 329 15.16 -16.94 15.75
CA TRP A 329 15.51 -18.35 15.85
C TRP A 329 15.59 -18.96 14.46
N ILE A 330 16.81 -19.32 14.07
CA ILE A 330 17.12 -19.86 12.75
C ILE A 330 17.52 -21.32 12.91
N PRO A 331 16.88 -22.25 12.18
CA PRO A 331 17.20 -23.66 12.29
C PRO A 331 18.58 -23.94 11.68
N CYS A 332 19.40 -24.74 12.35
CA CYS A 332 20.76 -25.08 11.89
C CYS A 332 20.92 -26.56 11.54
N ARG A 333 20.45 -27.42 12.45
CA ARG A 333 20.41 -28.88 12.32
C ARG A 333 19.34 -29.40 13.29
N THR A 334 19.03 -30.69 13.23
CA THR A 334 18.01 -31.27 14.10
C THR A 334 18.27 -30.95 15.56
N GLY A 335 17.32 -30.25 16.21
CA GLY A 335 17.38 -29.87 17.61
C GLY A 335 18.30 -28.69 17.95
N LEU A 336 18.89 -28.01 16.96
CA LEU A 336 19.82 -26.90 17.16
C LEU A 336 19.48 -25.69 16.32
N TRP A 337 19.66 -24.54 16.96
CA TRP A 337 19.20 -23.24 16.51
C TRP A 337 20.30 -22.21 16.65
N LEU A 338 20.28 -21.23 15.75
CA LEU A 338 21.00 -19.99 15.92
C LEU A 338 20.03 -18.96 16.51
N GLN A 339 20.37 -18.43 17.68
CA GLN A 339 19.65 -17.36 18.34
C GLN A 339 20.38 -16.04 18.13
N ILE A 340 19.67 -15.03 17.66
CA ILE A 340 20.20 -13.67 17.51
C ILE A 340 19.28 -12.74 18.29
N LYS A 341 19.88 -11.86 19.08
CA LYS A 341 19.18 -10.84 19.87
C LYS A 341 19.61 -9.47 19.37
N LEU A 342 18.68 -8.68 18.84
CA LEU A 342 18.94 -7.33 18.34
C LEU A 342 18.06 -6.32 19.05
N PRO A 343 18.59 -5.20 19.56
CA PRO A 343 17.73 -4.10 20.01
C PRO A 343 16.79 -3.65 18.89
N ALA A 344 15.56 -3.25 19.24
CA ALA A 344 14.54 -2.82 18.28
C ALA A 344 15.01 -1.70 17.32
N GLU A 345 15.87 -0.81 17.81
CA GLU A 345 16.39 0.33 17.07
C GLU A 345 17.66 0.00 16.25
N ALA A 346 18.21 -1.21 16.42
CA ALA A 346 19.44 -1.62 15.74
C ALA A 346 19.17 -1.95 14.27
N LYS A 347 20.15 -1.63 13.41
CA LYS A 347 20.13 -2.07 12.01
C LYS A 347 20.23 -3.59 11.95
N THR A 348 19.30 -4.21 11.22
CA THR A 348 19.26 -5.66 11.08
C THR A 348 20.38 -6.18 10.19
N ALA A 349 20.69 -5.50 9.09
CA ALA A 349 21.85 -5.83 8.25
C ALA A 349 23.17 -5.44 8.95
N GLY A 350 24.14 -6.33 8.98
CA GLY A 350 25.44 -6.12 9.63
C GLY A 350 26.01 -7.38 10.28
N ILE A 351 27.10 -7.20 11.01
CA ILE A 351 27.73 -8.27 11.80
C ILE A 351 27.13 -8.27 13.20
N HIS A 352 26.60 -9.41 13.61
CA HIS A 352 25.93 -9.60 14.90
C HIS A 352 26.46 -10.82 15.62
N GLN A 353 26.40 -10.81 16.95
CA GLN A 353 26.68 -12.01 17.73
C GLN A 353 25.47 -12.94 17.70
N ALA A 354 25.76 -14.23 17.53
CA ALA A 354 24.75 -15.26 17.55
C ALA A 354 25.14 -16.38 18.53
N GLU A 355 24.14 -17.00 19.14
CA GLU A 355 24.29 -18.05 20.13
C GLU A 355 23.73 -19.36 19.56
N VAL A 356 24.43 -20.47 19.77
CA VAL A 356 23.89 -21.79 19.41
C VAL A 356 23.06 -22.31 20.57
N CYS A 357 21.79 -22.61 20.32
CA CYS A 357 20.84 -23.09 21.31
C CYS A 357 20.24 -24.43 20.91
N THR A 358 19.94 -25.27 21.90
CA THR A 358 19.19 -26.51 21.76
C THR A 358 17.68 -26.27 21.86
N ASP A 359 16.89 -27.24 21.38
CA ASP A 359 15.44 -27.28 21.61
C ASP A 359 15.07 -27.04 23.09
N ALA A 360 15.79 -27.70 24.01
CA ALA A 360 15.55 -27.59 25.44
C ALA A 360 15.82 -26.17 25.97
N GLN A 361 16.89 -25.52 25.49
CA GLN A 361 17.23 -24.15 25.89
C GLN A 361 16.19 -23.13 25.39
N ILE A 362 15.71 -23.27 24.15
CA ILE A 362 14.65 -22.41 23.63
C ILE A 362 13.34 -22.63 24.39
N SER A 363 12.94 -23.88 24.60
CA SER A 363 11.72 -24.18 25.39
C SER A 363 11.83 -23.66 26.82
N ALA A 364 12.98 -23.79 27.48
CA ALA A 364 13.19 -23.24 28.81
C ALA A 364 13.04 -21.70 28.81
N LEU A 365 13.67 -21.01 27.84
CA LEU A 365 13.56 -19.56 27.67
C LEU A 365 12.10 -19.11 27.44
N LEU A 366 11.35 -19.81 26.59
CA LEU A 366 9.97 -19.45 26.28
C LEU A 366 9.02 -19.75 27.44
N SER A 367 9.17 -20.91 28.07
CA SER A 367 8.34 -21.36 29.20
C SER A 367 8.48 -20.47 30.45
N ALA A 368 9.60 -19.75 30.58
CA ALA A 368 9.79 -18.76 31.64
C ALA A 368 8.81 -17.58 31.52
N GLY A 369 8.23 -17.32 30.35
CA GLY A 369 7.22 -16.27 30.15
C GLY A 369 7.69 -14.85 30.47
N THR A 370 9.00 -14.60 30.37
CA THR A 370 9.61 -13.29 30.66
C THR A 370 9.73 -12.40 29.43
N LEU A 371 9.48 -12.94 28.24
CA LEU A 371 9.67 -12.27 26.96
C LEU A 371 8.45 -11.43 26.52
N ASN A 372 7.29 -11.57 27.17
CA ASN A 372 6.01 -10.97 26.77
C ASN A 372 5.65 -11.22 25.29
N ILE A 373 5.81 -12.46 24.85
CA ILE A 373 5.44 -12.91 23.50
C ILE A 373 4.42 -14.04 23.59
N GLY A 374 3.81 -14.38 22.46
CA GLY A 374 2.80 -15.44 22.39
C GLY A 374 3.37 -16.85 22.29
N LEU A 375 4.68 -17.00 22.09
CA LEU A 375 5.31 -18.31 21.90
C LEU A 375 5.65 -18.98 23.23
N LYS A 376 5.28 -20.25 23.40
CA LYS A 376 5.40 -21.00 24.67
C LYS A 376 6.53 -22.03 24.68
N ASP A 377 6.84 -22.61 23.54
CA ASP A 377 7.86 -23.65 23.41
C ASP A 377 8.48 -23.69 22.00
N VAL A 378 9.51 -24.52 21.84
CA VAL A 378 10.21 -24.67 20.55
C VAL A 378 9.32 -25.30 19.46
N GLY A 379 8.27 -26.03 19.80
CA GLY A 379 7.29 -26.57 18.86
C GLY A 379 6.56 -25.47 18.11
N GLU A 380 6.15 -24.41 18.82
CA GLU A 380 5.54 -23.23 18.20
C GLU A 380 6.54 -22.45 17.33
N VAL A 381 7.81 -22.37 17.74
CA VAL A 381 8.90 -21.80 16.90
C VAL A 381 9.06 -22.61 15.61
N LYS A 382 9.07 -23.95 15.69
CA LYS A 382 9.15 -24.84 14.52
C LYS A 382 7.96 -24.64 13.58
N ALA A 383 6.76 -24.44 14.12
CA ALA A 383 5.55 -24.15 13.33
C ALA A 383 5.68 -22.83 12.56
N VAL A 384 6.19 -21.78 13.21
CA VAL A 384 6.49 -20.49 12.56
C VAL A 384 7.53 -20.67 11.45
N VAL A 385 8.63 -21.39 11.69
CA VAL A 385 9.64 -21.66 10.65
C VAL A 385 9.07 -22.45 9.46
N ALA A 386 8.13 -23.38 9.70
CA ALA A 386 7.45 -24.08 8.62
C ALA A 386 6.60 -23.14 7.75
N LEU A 387 5.92 -22.16 8.38
CA LEU A 387 5.20 -21.11 7.66
C LEU A 387 6.15 -20.18 6.88
N SER A 388 7.27 -19.77 7.48
CA SER A 388 8.32 -19.01 6.79
C SER A 388 8.85 -19.75 5.55
N ARG A 389 8.98 -21.08 5.62
CA ARG A 389 9.40 -21.91 4.48
C ARG A 389 8.37 -21.88 3.35
N LYS A 390 7.08 -22.04 3.68
CA LYS A 390 5.98 -21.95 2.71
C LYS A 390 5.92 -20.55 2.08
N ALA A 391 6.09 -19.49 2.87
CA ALA A 391 6.10 -18.13 2.36
C ALA A 391 7.28 -17.86 1.40
N ARG A 392 8.45 -18.44 1.69
CA ARG A 392 9.60 -18.37 0.79
C ARG A 392 9.30 -18.96 -0.58
N GLU A 393 8.54 -20.05 -0.65
CA GLU A 393 8.16 -20.66 -1.94
C GLU A 393 7.33 -19.69 -2.79
N SER A 394 6.42 -18.91 -2.19
CA SER A 394 5.71 -17.84 -2.89
C SER A 394 6.61 -16.68 -3.30
N CYS A 395 7.61 -16.32 -2.48
CA CYS A 395 8.62 -15.35 -2.91
C CYS A 395 9.43 -15.84 -4.12
N LEU A 396 9.75 -17.14 -4.18
CA LEU A 396 10.44 -17.75 -5.33
C LEU A 396 9.53 -17.86 -6.56
N GLU A 397 8.24 -18.12 -6.39
CA GLU A 397 7.25 -18.11 -7.47
C GLU A 397 7.15 -16.73 -8.14
N LEU A 398 7.27 -15.66 -7.36
CA LEU A 398 7.34 -14.29 -7.89
C LEU A 398 8.63 -14.02 -8.70
N LEU A 399 9.69 -14.79 -8.50
CA LEU A 399 10.93 -14.68 -9.27
C LEU A 399 10.95 -15.57 -10.53
N SER A 400 10.06 -16.56 -10.63
CA SER A 400 9.91 -17.44 -11.81
C SER A 400 9.02 -16.83 -12.89
#